data_AF-J1JV61-F1
#
_entry.id   AF-J1JV61-F1
#
_cell.length_a   1.000
_cell.length_b   1.000
_cell.length_c   1.000
_cell.angle_alpha   90.00
_cell.angle_beta   90.00
_cell.angle_gamma   90.00
#
_symmetry.space_group_name_H-M   'P 1'
#
loop_
_entity.id
_entity.type
_entity.pdbx_description
1 polymer ?
#
loop_
_entity_poly.entity_id
_entity_poly.type
_entity_poly.pdbx_seq_one_letter_code
_entity_poly.pdbx_strand_id
1 'polypeptide(L)'
;MKKKLTGKIKERADRLLKKKVTMPQARAFSVHLLTASGSFLAFLSLVAASEKQWTAMFGWLGLALFVDGIDGPIARKLQVKYVLPSWSGELLDNIIDYVTYVLIPAFALYQSGFMGPYLSFLSGAIIVISSAIYYADTAMKTKENFFKGFPAVWNMVVFTLFVVKPGEWIAFPIVVVSAILAFLPIYFLHPVRVVRLRFINLPIFLAWCTFGLIAIFYNLDAPIWIKWGISISGIYIYFIGAIMQCFPHLGRKDNLP
;
A
#
# COMPACT_ATOMS: atom_id res chain seq x y z
N MET A 1 -19.53 -52.23 13.29
CA MET A 1 -18.98 -50.87 13.52
C MET A 1 -18.07 -50.37 12.38
N LYS A 2 -17.03 -51.12 11.96
CA LYS A 2 -16.09 -50.73 10.88
C LYS A 2 -16.75 -50.28 9.56
N LYS A 3 -17.72 -51.04 9.03
CA LYS A 3 -18.40 -50.77 7.73
C LYS A 3 -19.19 -49.43 7.70
N LYS A 4 -19.72 -49.00 8.85
CA LYS A 4 -20.48 -47.75 9.01
C LYS A 4 -19.56 -46.53 9.08
N LEU A 5 -18.35 -46.72 9.64
CA LEU A 5 -17.30 -45.70 9.72
C LEU A 5 -16.67 -45.43 8.34
N THR A 6 -16.37 -46.48 7.57
CA THR A 6 -15.86 -46.35 6.19
C THR A 6 -16.87 -45.70 5.24
N GLY A 7 -18.17 -46.00 5.39
CA GLY A 7 -19.22 -45.32 4.62
C GLY A 7 -19.26 -43.81 4.88
N LYS A 8 -19.21 -43.38 6.15
CA LYS A 8 -19.16 -41.96 6.52
C LYS A 8 -17.91 -41.24 6.03
N ILE A 9 -16.75 -41.87 6.06
CA ILE A 9 -15.49 -41.29 5.56
C ILE A 9 -15.56 -41.12 4.04
N LYS A 10 -16.04 -42.14 3.32
CA LYS A 10 -16.19 -42.10 1.86
C LYS A 10 -17.21 -41.04 1.43
N GLU A 11 -18.35 -40.95 2.10
CA GLU A 11 -19.38 -39.94 1.80
C GLU A 11 -18.88 -38.50 2.06
N ARG A 12 -18.04 -38.31 3.09
CA ARG A 12 -17.40 -37.03 3.39
C ARG A 12 -16.32 -36.68 2.35
N ALA A 13 -15.53 -37.68 1.92
CA ALA A 13 -14.55 -37.52 0.84
C ALA A 13 -15.22 -37.21 -0.50
N ASP A 14 -16.30 -37.89 -0.84
CA ASP A 14 -17.07 -37.65 -2.07
C ASP A 14 -17.75 -36.27 -2.06
N ARG A 15 -18.21 -35.78 -0.90
CA ARG A 15 -18.69 -34.39 -0.75
C ARG A 15 -17.59 -33.34 -0.95
N LEU A 16 -16.36 -33.63 -0.52
CA LEU A 16 -15.21 -32.75 -0.75
C LEU A 16 -14.79 -32.73 -2.23
N LEU A 17 -14.83 -33.89 -2.89
CA LEU A 17 -14.48 -34.04 -4.30
C LEU A 17 -15.54 -33.47 -5.27
N LYS A 18 -16.81 -33.40 -4.86
CA LYS A 18 -17.93 -32.92 -5.71
C LYS A 18 -18.22 -31.43 -5.65
N LYS A 19 -17.42 -30.61 -4.95
CA LYS A 19 -17.68 -29.17 -4.85
C LYS A 19 -17.41 -28.50 -6.21
N LYS A 20 -18.42 -28.46 -7.08
CA LYS A 20 -18.34 -27.82 -8.41
C LYS A 20 -18.07 -26.34 -8.21
N VAL A 21 -16.92 -25.86 -8.71
CA VAL A 21 -16.61 -24.43 -8.75
C VAL A 21 -17.56 -23.76 -9.73
N THR A 22 -18.29 -22.76 -9.27
CA THR A 22 -19.20 -21.98 -10.11
C THR A 22 -18.42 -20.91 -10.87
N MET A 23 -18.92 -20.47 -12.04
CA MET A 23 -18.31 -19.37 -12.81
C MET A 23 -18.12 -18.08 -11.98
N PRO A 24 -19.09 -17.66 -11.12
CA PRO A 24 -18.87 -16.55 -10.18
C PRO A 24 -17.73 -16.79 -9.20
N GLN A 25 -17.57 -18.00 -8.66
CA GLN A 25 -16.46 -18.34 -7.76
C GLN A 25 -15.11 -18.31 -8.48
N ALA A 26 -15.05 -18.79 -9.73
CA ALA A 26 -13.82 -18.72 -10.53
C ALA A 26 -13.41 -17.26 -10.81
N ARG A 27 -14.37 -16.39 -11.17
CA ARG A 27 -14.13 -14.95 -11.37
C ARG A 27 -13.75 -14.22 -10.08
N ALA A 28 -14.36 -14.57 -8.96
CA ALA A 28 -13.99 -14.00 -7.67
C ALA A 28 -12.57 -14.44 -7.26
N PHE A 29 -12.20 -15.70 -7.52
CA PHE A 29 -10.88 -16.23 -7.21
C PHE A 29 -9.78 -15.65 -8.10
N SER A 30 -10.07 -15.32 -9.36
CA SER A 30 -9.09 -14.64 -10.23
C SER A 30 -8.68 -13.27 -9.70
N VAL A 31 -9.53 -12.60 -8.90
CA VAL A 31 -9.13 -11.36 -8.22
C VAL A 31 -8.08 -11.65 -7.14
N HIS A 32 -8.21 -12.72 -6.36
CA HIS A 32 -7.17 -13.13 -5.42
C HIS A 32 -5.86 -13.50 -6.12
N LEU A 33 -5.92 -14.11 -7.30
CA LEU A 33 -4.71 -14.36 -8.11
C LEU A 33 -4.07 -13.05 -8.60
N LEU A 34 -4.88 -12.07 -9.01
CA LEU A 34 -4.40 -10.75 -9.37
C LEU A 34 -3.72 -10.07 -8.19
N THR A 35 -4.38 -10.00 -7.04
CA THR A 35 -3.79 -9.48 -5.79
C THR A 35 -2.50 -10.22 -5.46
N ALA A 36 -2.53 -11.56 -5.44
CA ALA A 36 -1.36 -12.39 -5.13
C ALA A 36 -0.19 -12.17 -6.10
N SER A 37 -0.43 -11.79 -7.36
CA SER A 37 0.65 -11.42 -8.28
C SER A 37 1.51 -10.26 -7.77
N GLY A 38 0.94 -9.37 -6.94
CA GLY A 38 1.67 -8.32 -6.21
C GLY A 38 2.80 -8.86 -5.34
N SER A 39 2.65 -10.06 -4.76
CA SER A 39 3.74 -10.72 -4.00
C SER A 39 4.94 -11.09 -4.88
N PHE A 40 4.72 -11.49 -6.13
CA PHE A 40 5.80 -11.79 -7.06
C PHE A 40 6.47 -10.50 -7.55
N LEU A 41 5.70 -9.43 -7.77
CA LEU A 41 6.25 -8.10 -8.07
C LEU A 41 7.10 -7.58 -6.90
N ALA A 42 6.65 -7.80 -5.67
CA ALA A 42 7.42 -7.48 -4.46
C ALA A 42 8.74 -8.26 -4.42
N PHE A 43 8.72 -9.56 -4.75
CA PHE A 43 9.92 -10.38 -4.86
C PHE A 43 10.91 -9.83 -5.91
N LEU A 44 10.44 -9.51 -7.13
CA LEU A 44 11.28 -8.91 -8.17
C LEU A 44 11.87 -7.56 -7.73
N SER A 45 11.07 -6.75 -7.04
CA SER A 45 11.54 -5.49 -6.46
C SER A 45 12.64 -5.71 -5.43
N LEU A 46 12.50 -6.70 -4.54
CA LEU A 46 13.52 -7.01 -3.52
C LEU A 46 14.83 -7.49 -4.16
N VAL A 47 14.75 -8.34 -5.19
CA VAL A 47 15.92 -8.78 -5.96
C VAL A 47 16.64 -7.56 -6.55
N ALA A 48 15.92 -6.68 -7.25
CA ALA A 48 16.48 -5.45 -7.81
C ALA A 48 17.10 -4.54 -6.72
N ALA A 49 16.45 -4.42 -5.56
CA ALA A 49 16.98 -3.65 -4.43
C ALA A 49 18.31 -4.22 -3.92
N SER A 50 18.42 -5.55 -3.82
CA SER A 50 19.62 -6.23 -3.33
C SER A 50 20.82 -5.99 -4.25
N GLU A 51 20.57 -5.87 -5.55
CA GLU A 51 21.55 -5.52 -6.60
C GLU A 51 21.72 -4.01 -6.78
N LYS A 52 21.13 -3.18 -5.90
CA LYS A 52 21.15 -1.71 -5.95
C LYS A 52 20.60 -1.11 -7.25
N GLN A 53 19.74 -1.85 -7.95
CA GLN A 53 19.04 -1.39 -9.15
C GLN A 53 17.77 -0.61 -8.76
N TRP A 54 17.95 0.59 -8.22
CA TRP A 54 16.86 1.39 -7.63
C TRP A 54 15.74 1.72 -8.60
N THR A 55 16.07 2.04 -9.86
CA THR A 55 15.09 2.28 -10.93
C THR A 55 14.18 1.07 -11.12
N ALA A 56 14.75 -0.12 -11.24
CA ALA A 56 14.00 -1.36 -11.43
C ALA A 56 13.18 -1.71 -10.19
N MET A 57 13.76 -1.56 -8.99
CA MET A 57 13.06 -1.74 -7.72
C MET A 57 11.78 -0.88 -7.65
N PHE A 58 11.89 0.43 -7.84
CA PHE A 58 10.71 1.30 -7.82
C PHE A 58 9.77 1.08 -9.00
N GLY A 59 10.26 0.64 -10.16
CA GLY A 59 9.43 0.20 -11.28
C GLY A 59 8.53 -0.97 -10.90
N TRP A 60 9.08 -1.99 -10.23
CA TRP A 60 8.32 -3.13 -9.73
C TRP A 60 7.33 -2.73 -8.62
N LEU A 61 7.72 -1.87 -7.68
CA LEU A 61 6.79 -1.33 -6.67
C LEU A 61 5.67 -0.50 -7.31
N GLY A 62 5.97 0.28 -8.35
CA GLY A 62 4.99 1.05 -9.10
C GLY A 62 3.99 0.15 -9.82
N LEU A 63 4.46 -0.96 -10.40
CA LEU A 63 3.57 -1.96 -11.00
C LEU A 63 2.72 -2.68 -9.94
N ALA A 64 3.27 -2.98 -8.76
CA ALA A 64 2.51 -3.56 -7.66
C ALA A 64 1.42 -2.61 -7.15
N LEU A 65 1.72 -1.31 -7.01
CA LEU A 65 0.74 -0.26 -6.68
C LEU A 65 -0.37 -0.16 -7.74
N PHE A 66 -0.04 -0.34 -9.01
CA PHE A 66 -1.05 -0.37 -10.08
C PHE A 66 -1.99 -1.58 -9.96
N VAL A 67 -1.46 -2.75 -9.62
CA VAL A 67 -2.25 -3.97 -9.35
C VAL A 67 -3.20 -3.76 -8.16
N ASP A 68 -2.69 -3.26 -7.02
CA ASP A 68 -3.48 -2.92 -5.81
C ASP A 68 -4.56 -1.84 -6.10
N GLY A 69 -4.24 -0.86 -6.94
CA GLY A 69 -5.20 0.14 -7.36
C GLY A 69 -6.41 -0.43 -8.11
N ILE A 70 -6.26 -1.57 -8.79
CA ILE A 70 -7.27 -2.18 -9.67
C ILE A 70 -8.01 -3.34 -8.99
N ASP A 71 -7.34 -4.14 -8.18
CA ASP A 71 -7.93 -5.36 -7.60
C ASP A 71 -9.09 -5.06 -6.64
N GLY A 72 -8.98 -4.04 -5.79
CA GLY A 72 -10.01 -3.64 -4.83
C GLY A 72 -11.31 -3.21 -5.50
N PRO A 73 -11.29 -2.31 -6.52
CA PRO A 73 -12.48 -1.99 -7.32
C PRO A 73 -13.12 -3.22 -7.96
N ILE A 74 -12.33 -4.14 -8.53
CA ILE A 74 -12.85 -5.36 -9.15
C ILE A 74 -13.45 -6.30 -8.10
N ALA A 75 -12.78 -6.50 -6.96
CA ALA A 75 -13.24 -7.33 -5.85
C ALA A 75 -14.61 -6.86 -5.33
N ARG A 76 -14.81 -5.53 -5.22
CA ARG A 76 -16.08 -4.94 -4.81
C ARG A 76 -17.17 -5.16 -5.85
N LYS A 77 -16.87 -4.96 -7.14
CA LYS A 77 -17.82 -5.18 -8.24
C LYS A 77 -18.27 -6.65 -8.32
N LEU A 78 -17.38 -7.59 -8.03
CA LEU A 78 -17.65 -9.02 -8.03
C LEU A 78 -18.17 -9.56 -6.69
N GLN A 79 -18.36 -8.71 -5.69
CA GLN A 79 -18.84 -9.09 -4.36
C GLN A 79 -18.04 -10.27 -3.75
N VAL A 80 -16.70 -10.27 -3.93
CA VAL A 80 -15.82 -11.41 -3.59
C VAL A 80 -16.04 -11.91 -2.16
N LYS A 81 -16.20 -11.00 -1.19
CA LYS A 81 -16.48 -11.35 0.23
C LYS A 81 -17.71 -12.23 0.41
N TYR A 82 -18.75 -12.03 -0.40
CA TYR A 82 -19.97 -12.82 -0.37
C TYR A 82 -19.84 -14.12 -1.18
N VAL A 83 -19.10 -14.10 -2.29
CA VAL A 83 -18.91 -15.25 -3.18
C VAL A 83 -17.89 -16.26 -2.62
N LEU A 84 -16.85 -15.78 -1.92
CA LEU A 84 -15.73 -16.54 -1.35
C LEU A 84 -15.51 -16.17 0.13
N PRO A 85 -16.47 -16.46 1.03
CA PRO A 85 -16.40 -16.01 2.43
C PRO A 85 -15.28 -16.64 3.25
N SER A 86 -14.69 -17.74 2.77
CA SER A 86 -13.55 -18.41 3.41
C SER A 86 -12.19 -17.81 3.04
N TRP A 87 -12.15 -16.84 2.13
CA TRP A 87 -10.92 -16.18 1.67
C TRP A 87 -10.91 -14.72 2.11
N SER A 88 -9.91 -14.34 2.89
CA SER A 88 -9.74 -12.96 3.32
C SER A 88 -8.88 -12.20 2.32
N GLY A 89 -9.52 -11.41 1.44
CA GLY A 89 -8.81 -10.45 0.58
C GLY A 89 -8.04 -9.43 1.40
N GLU A 90 -8.64 -8.90 2.46
CA GLU A 90 -8.00 -7.93 3.35
C GLU A 90 -6.72 -8.45 4.02
N LEU A 91 -6.68 -9.72 4.44
CA LEU A 91 -5.45 -10.31 4.99
C LEU A 91 -4.38 -10.45 3.90
N LEU A 92 -4.77 -10.87 2.69
CA LEU A 92 -3.85 -10.99 1.56
C LEU A 92 -3.27 -9.63 1.17
N ASP A 93 -4.10 -8.60 1.05
CA ASP A 93 -3.72 -7.21 0.77
C ASP A 93 -2.74 -6.73 1.85
N ASN A 94 -3.09 -6.88 3.14
CA ASN A 94 -2.22 -6.44 4.23
C ASN A 94 -0.83 -7.11 4.22
N ILE A 95 -0.74 -8.39 3.86
CA ILE A 95 0.56 -9.09 3.73
C ILE A 95 1.39 -8.47 2.61
N ILE A 96 0.77 -8.23 1.46
CA ILE A 96 1.45 -7.70 0.27
C ILE A 96 1.85 -6.24 0.51
N ASP A 97 0.94 -5.42 1.02
CA ASP A 97 1.17 -4.02 1.37
C ASP A 97 2.28 -3.87 2.40
N TYR A 98 2.34 -4.76 3.40
CA TYR A 98 3.46 -4.73 4.34
C TYR A 98 4.80 -4.96 3.64
N VAL A 99 4.87 -5.89 2.67
CA VAL A 99 6.11 -6.13 1.93
C VAL A 99 6.44 -4.97 0.99
N THR A 100 5.47 -4.49 0.20
CA THR A 100 5.66 -3.48 -0.85
C THR A 100 5.78 -2.07 -0.29
N TYR A 101 4.98 -1.72 0.71
CA TYR A 101 4.89 -0.37 1.27
C TYR A 101 5.80 -0.17 2.47
N VAL A 102 6.25 -1.22 3.16
CA VAL A 102 7.08 -1.10 4.37
C VAL A 102 8.45 -1.75 4.19
N LEU A 103 8.48 -3.06 3.98
CA LEU A 103 9.72 -3.84 4.10
C LEU A 103 10.74 -3.49 3.03
N ILE A 104 10.31 -3.44 1.76
CA ILE A 104 11.21 -3.11 0.64
C ILE A 104 11.71 -1.66 0.73
N PRO A 105 10.87 -0.64 1.00
CA PRO A 105 11.34 0.72 1.24
C PRO A 105 12.34 0.84 2.40
N ALA A 106 12.10 0.14 3.51
CA ALA A 106 13.04 0.10 4.64
C ALA A 106 14.38 -0.53 4.23
N PHE A 107 14.33 -1.65 3.51
CA PHE A 107 15.52 -2.30 2.97
C PHE A 107 16.27 -1.38 2.00
N ALA A 108 15.57 -0.63 1.14
CA ALA A 108 16.18 0.31 0.21
C ALA A 108 16.92 1.45 0.94
N LEU A 109 16.31 2.05 1.97
CA LEU A 109 16.98 3.06 2.80
C LEU A 109 18.21 2.51 3.52
N TYR A 110 18.14 1.27 4.01
CA TYR A 110 19.27 0.58 4.62
C TYR A 110 20.40 0.32 3.62
N GLN A 111 20.08 -0.31 2.49
CA GLN A 111 21.05 -0.81 1.51
C GLN A 111 21.64 0.29 0.62
N SER A 112 20.93 1.40 0.42
CA SER A 112 21.39 2.52 -0.43
C SER A 112 22.56 3.30 0.17
N GLY A 113 22.74 3.26 1.49
CA GLY A 113 23.69 4.13 2.18
C GLY A 113 23.30 5.61 2.15
N PHE A 114 22.06 5.94 1.78
CA PHE A 114 21.57 7.31 1.58
C PHE A 114 21.71 8.22 2.81
N MET A 115 21.68 7.66 4.04
CA MET A 115 21.79 8.41 5.30
C MET A 115 23.00 7.99 6.15
N GLY A 116 24.01 7.36 5.53
CA GLY A 116 25.11 6.72 6.26
C GLY A 116 24.65 5.50 7.08
N PRO A 117 25.59 4.71 7.61
CA PRO A 117 25.29 3.39 8.17
C PRO A 117 24.35 3.43 9.38
N TYR A 118 24.54 4.39 10.29
CA TYR A 118 23.79 4.46 11.54
C TYR A 118 22.35 4.93 11.35
N LEU A 119 22.12 6.03 10.62
CA LEU A 119 20.76 6.57 10.43
C LEU A 119 19.94 5.70 9.48
N SER A 120 20.56 5.09 8.46
CA SER A 120 19.89 4.13 7.58
C SER A 120 19.43 2.88 8.36
N PHE A 121 20.26 2.34 9.25
CA PHE A 121 19.87 1.22 10.12
C PHE A 121 18.72 1.59 11.05
N LEU A 122 18.83 2.74 11.74
CA LEU A 122 17.80 3.20 12.65
C LEU A 122 16.47 3.50 11.92
N SER A 123 16.53 4.11 10.74
CA SER A 123 15.35 4.35 9.90
C SER A 123 14.66 3.06 9.51
N GLY A 124 15.42 2.03 9.10
CA GLY A 124 14.89 0.71 8.78
C GLY A 124 14.15 0.09 9.98
N ALA A 125 14.76 0.13 11.17
CA ALA A 125 14.14 -0.37 12.40
C ALA A 125 12.86 0.39 12.75
N ILE A 126 12.89 1.72 12.70
CA ILE A 126 11.72 2.58 12.95
C ILE A 126 10.59 2.22 12.00
N ILE A 127 10.86 2.14 10.69
CA ILE A 127 9.87 1.87 9.66
C ILE A 127 9.22 0.50 9.89
N VAL A 128 10.01 -0.56 10.04
CA VAL A 128 9.51 -1.94 10.15
C VAL A 128 8.71 -2.13 11.44
N ILE A 129 9.24 -1.70 12.59
CA ILE A 129 8.58 -1.92 13.90
C ILE A 129 7.31 -1.08 14.01
N SER A 130 7.36 0.22 13.69
CA SER A 130 6.18 1.09 13.80
C SER A 130 5.05 0.62 12.88
N SER A 131 5.38 0.20 11.67
CA SER A 131 4.38 -0.28 10.71
C SER A 131 3.77 -1.61 11.14
N ALA A 132 4.56 -2.55 11.67
CA ALA A 132 4.02 -3.83 12.15
C ALA A 132 2.95 -3.63 13.23
N ILE A 133 3.19 -2.67 14.15
CA ILE A 133 2.22 -2.30 15.18
C ILE A 133 1.01 -1.59 14.55
N TYR A 134 1.23 -0.67 13.60
CA TYR A 134 0.14 0.02 12.90
C TYR A 134 -0.81 -0.93 12.16
N TYR A 135 -0.27 -1.94 11.46
CA TYR A 135 -1.08 -2.96 10.77
C TYR A 135 -1.85 -3.87 11.74
N ALA A 136 -1.43 -3.96 13.00
CA ALA A 136 -2.16 -4.68 14.03
C ALA A 136 -3.35 -3.87 14.61
N ASP A 137 -3.44 -2.56 14.33
CA ASP A 137 -4.56 -1.73 14.79
C ASP A 137 -5.82 -1.96 13.93
N THR A 138 -6.86 -2.52 14.56
CA THR A 138 -8.15 -2.76 13.90
C THR A 138 -8.99 -1.49 13.72
N ALA A 139 -8.58 -0.37 14.31
CA ALA A 139 -9.24 0.93 14.23
C ALA A 139 -8.52 1.93 13.30
N MET A 140 -7.60 1.47 12.45
CA MET A 140 -6.81 2.32 11.54
C MET A 140 -7.61 3.06 10.46
N LYS A 141 -8.86 2.64 10.17
CA LYS A 141 -9.71 3.23 9.13
C LYS A 141 -10.93 3.91 9.75
N THR A 142 -11.16 5.17 9.38
CA THR A 142 -12.34 5.94 9.79
C THR A 142 -13.58 5.57 8.95
N LYS A 143 -14.77 6.02 9.40
CA LYS A 143 -16.04 5.84 8.65
C LYS A 143 -16.00 6.44 7.25
N GLU A 144 -15.28 7.55 7.08
CA GLU A 144 -15.10 8.24 5.79
C GLU A 144 -13.95 7.66 4.94
N ASN A 145 -13.34 6.55 5.37
CA ASN A 145 -12.18 5.89 4.76
C ASN A 145 -10.87 6.70 4.79
N PHE A 146 -10.75 7.73 5.64
CA PHE A 146 -9.43 8.24 6.01
C PHE A 146 -8.69 7.19 6.85
N PHE A 147 -7.38 7.17 6.73
CA PHE A 147 -6.53 6.50 7.68
C PHE A 147 -6.39 7.33 8.95
N LYS A 148 -6.42 6.70 10.11
CA LYS A 148 -6.17 7.32 11.41
C LYS A 148 -4.72 7.03 11.79
N GLY A 149 -3.89 8.06 11.75
CA GLY A 149 -2.44 7.96 11.82
C GLY A 149 -1.81 7.78 10.43
N PHE A 150 -0.49 8.01 10.35
CA PHE A 150 0.29 7.79 9.12
C PHE A 150 0.16 6.33 8.66
N PRO A 151 -0.34 6.07 7.43
CA PRO A 151 -0.79 4.73 7.03
C PRO A 151 0.31 3.78 6.56
N ALA A 152 1.54 3.96 7.06
CA ALA A 152 2.70 3.14 6.67
C ALA A 152 2.94 3.09 5.15
N VAL A 153 2.59 4.15 4.42
CA VAL A 153 2.84 4.32 2.97
C VAL A 153 4.28 4.73 2.70
N TRP A 154 5.24 3.97 3.24
CA TRP A 154 6.67 4.30 3.15
C TRP A 154 7.20 4.19 1.74
N ASN A 155 6.59 3.38 0.87
CA ASN A 155 6.89 3.38 -0.56
C ASN A 155 6.82 4.79 -1.15
N MET A 156 5.79 5.58 -0.85
CA MET A 156 5.64 6.95 -1.37
C MET A 156 6.69 7.89 -0.77
N VAL A 157 6.90 7.82 0.55
CA VAL A 157 7.86 8.67 1.26
C VAL A 157 9.29 8.38 0.79
N VAL A 158 9.71 7.12 0.85
CA VAL A 158 11.05 6.69 0.45
C VAL A 158 11.30 6.91 -1.03
N PHE A 159 10.31 6.65 -1.90
CA PHE A 159 10.44 6.99 -3.31
C PHE A 159 10.71 8.48 -3.51
N THR A 160 9.96 9.35 -2.85
CA THR A 160 10.17 10.80 -2.90
C THR A 160 11.56 11.18 -2.41
N LEU A 161 12.06 10.56 -1.33
CA LEU A 161 13.42 10.77 -0.85
C LEU A 161 14.49 10.37 -1.87
N PHE A 162 14.31 9.25 -2.57
CA PHE A 162 15.23 8.79 -3.63
C PHE A 162 15.24 9.69 -4.86
N VAL A 163 14.09 10.30 -5.20
CA VAL A 163 13.99 11.23 -6.33
C VAL A 163 14.58 12.59 -5.98
N VAL A 164 14.23 13.13 -4.81
CA VAL A 164 14.59 14.50 -4.41
C VAL A 164 16.02 14.56 -3.87
N LYS A 165 16.46 13.53 -3.14
CA LYS A 165 17.76 13.43 -2.45
C LYS A 165 18.04 14.65 -1.55
N PRO A 166 17.16 14.98 -0.58
CA PRO A 166 17.30 16.20 0.23
C PRO A 166 18.44 16.16 1.27
N GLY A 167 19.17 15.04 1.38
CA GLY A 167 20.20 14.81 2.40
C GLY A 167 19.66 14.16 3.67
N GLU A 168 20.57 13.57 4.44
CA GLU A 168 20.25 12.76 5.62
C GLU A 168 19.55 13.55 6.73
N TRP A 169 19.96 14.81 6.96
CA TRP A 169 19.42 15.68 8.01
C TRP A 169 17.97 16.11 7.76
N ILE A 170 17.48 16.01 6.53
CA ILE A 170 16.07 16.24 6.19
C ILE A 170 15.31 14.92 6.17
N ALA A 171 15.92 13.88 5.58
CA ALA A 171 15.25 12.62 5.37
C ALA A 171 15.02 11.82 6.66
N PHE A 172 15.99 11.81 7.59
CA PHE A 172 15.85 11.08 8.85
C PHE A 172 14.71 11.66 9.73
N PRO A 173 14.60 12.98 9.95
CA PRO A 173 13.45 13.54 10.64
C PRO A 173 12.10 13.23 9.97
N ILE A 174 12.03 13.20 8.63
CA ILE A 174 10.78 12.80 7.94
C ILE A 174 10.37 11.38 8.33
N VAL A 175 11.33 10.45 8.46
CA VAL A 175 11.07 9.09 8.93
C VAL A 175 10.59 9.10 10.37
N VAL A 176 11.31 9.75 11.29
CA VAL A 176 10.94 9.80 12.71
C VAL A 176 9.56 10.41 12.92
N VAL A 177 9.28 11.56 12.29
CA VAL A 177 8.00 12.26 12.40
C VAL A 177 6.87 11.43 11.81
N SER A 178 7.05 10.80 10.65
CA SER A 178 6.02 9.94 10.05
C SER A 178 5.71 8.72 10.93
N ALA A 179 6.72 8.12 11.57
CA ALA A 179 6.51 7.01 12.49
C ALA A 179 5.77 7.43 13.77
N ILE A 180 6.04 8.63 14.31
CA ILE A 180 5.27 9.18 15.44
C ILE A 180 3.83 9.45 15.02
N LEU A 181 3.62 10.03 13.83
CA LEU A 181 2.30 10.32 13.28
C LEU A 181 1.45 9.06 13.05
N ALA A 182 2.06 7.88 12.90
CA ALA A 182 1.35 6.60 12.82
C ALA A 182 0.48 6.32 14.05
N PHE A 183 0.85 6.86 15.21
CA PHE A 183 0.16 6.62 16.48
C PHE A 183 -0.67 7.81 16.98
N LEU A 184 -0.76 8.89 16.19
CA LEU A 184 -1.57 10.05 16.51
C LEU A 184 -2.94 9.96 15.83
N PRO A 185 -4.01 10.52 16.43
CA PRO A 185 -5.35 10.52 15.85
C PRO A 185 -5.51 11.57 14.73
N ILE A 186 -4.57 11.61 13.79
CA ILE A 186 -4.53 12.54 12.64
C ILE A 186 -4.99 11.82 11.39
N TYR A 187 -5.83 12.46 10.57
CA TYR A 187 -6.36 11.83 9.36
C TYR A 187 -5.38 11.92 8.20
N PHE A 188 -5.15 10.81 7.52
CA PHE A 188 -4.41 10.72 6.27
C PHE A 188 -5.33 10.28 5.13
N LEU A 189 -5.10 10.85 3.95
CA LEU A 189 -5.93 10.64 2.78
C LEU A 189 -5.73 9.23 2.21
N HIS A 190 -6.83 8.51 1.98
CA HIS A 190 -6.83 7.42 1.01
C HIS A 190 -7.19 7.98 -0.38
N PRO A 191 -6.30 7.92 -1.39
CA PRO A 191 -6.47 8.63 -2.67
C PRO A 191 -7.76 8.33 -3.43
N VAL A 192 -8.23 7.08 -3.35
CA VAL A 192 -9.40 6.60 -4.10
C VAL A 192 -10.64 6.48 -3.21
N ARG A 193 -10.49 6.09 -1.94
CA ARG A 193 -11.63 5.70 -1.09
C ARG A 193 -12.31 6.90 -0.42
N VAL A 194 -11.57 7.95 -0.09
CA VAL A 194 -12.15 9.18 0.45
C VAL A 194 -13.00 9.85 -0.64
N VAL A 195 -14.26 10.13 -0.33
CA VAL A 195 -15.23 10.75 -1.28
C VAL A 195 -15.06 12.27 -1.31
N ARG A 196 -14.84 12.88 -0.14
CA ARG A 196 -14.63 14.32 0.01
C ARG A 196 -13.44 14.78 -0.83
N LEU A 197 -13.64 15.84 -1.62
CA LEU A 197 -12.63 16.39 -2.55
C LEU A 197 -11.99 15.37 -3.50
N ARG A 198 -12.59 14.21 -3.75
CA ARG A 198 -12.00 13.16 -4.60
C ARG A 198 -11.64 13.67 -6.00
N PHE A 199 -12.45 14.56 -6.56
CA PHE A 199 -12.20 15.17 -7.87
C PHE A 199 -10.94 16.06 -7.93
N ILE A 200 -10.39 16.46 -6.77
CA ILE A 200 -9.13 17.21 -6.65
C ILE A 200 -8.01 16.26 -6.21
N ASN A 201 -8.27 15.48 -5.17
CA ASN A 201 -7.30 14.59 -4.54
C ASN A 201 -6.80 13.50 -5.49
N LEU A 202 -7.70 12.92 -6.30
CA LEU A 202 -7.33 11.87 -7.24
C LEU A 202 -6.45 12.42 -8.38
N PRO A 203 -6.78 13.53 -9.07
CA PRO A 203 -5.85 14.15 -10.02
C PRO A 203 -4.49 14.52 -9.44
N ILE A 204 -4.41 15.03 -8.19
CA ILE A 204 -3.11 15.35 -7.57
C ILE A 204 -2.31 14.07 -7.30
N PHE A 205 -2.95 13.00 -6.84
CA PHE A 205 -2.31 11.69 -6.72
C PHE A 205 -1.83 11.16 -8.07
N LEU A 206 -2.64 11.27 -9.13
CA LEU A 206 -2.23 10.89 -10.48
C LEU A 206 -1.06 11.74 -10.99
N ALA A 207 -1.05 13.03 -10.70
CA ALA A 207 0.09 13.90 -11.01
C ALA A 207 1.37 13.45 -10.28
N TRP A 208 1.27 13.08 -9.00
CA TRP A 208 2.39 12.50 -8.25
C TRP A 208 2.90 11.21 -8.92
N CYS A 209 2.00 10.32 -9.33
CA CYS A 209 2.36 9.10 -10.07
C CYS A 209 3.03 9.42 -11.41
N THR A 210 2.52 10.40 -12.17
CA THR A 210 3.12 10.83 -13.44
C THR A 210 4.52 11.38 -13.24
N PHE A 211 4.74 12.27 -12.26
CA PHE A 211 6.07 12.75 -11.91
C PHE A 211 6.99 11.60 -11.48
N GLY A 212 6.47 10.60 -10.76
CA GLY A 212 7.19 9.39 -10.38
C GLY A 212 7.62 8.55 -11.57
N LEU A 213 6.73 8.30 -12.53
CA LEU A 213 7.06 7.57 -13.76
C LEU A 213 8.14 8.29 -14.57
N ILE A 214 8.05 9.62 -14.67
CA ILE A 214 9.08 10.43 -15.32
C ILE A 214 10.41 10.32 -14.54
N ALA A 215 10.38 10.37 -13.21
CA ALA A 215 11.59 10.20 -12.41
C ALA A 215 12.24 8.82 -12.60
N ILE A 216 11.44 7.75 -12.71
CA ILE A 216 11.94 6.40 -13.06
C ILE A 216 12.57 6.40 -14.46
N PHE A 217 11.95 7.06 -15.44
CA PHE A 217 12.51 7.20 -16.79
C PHE A 217 13.89 7.90 -16.79
N TYR A 218 14.08 8.89 -15.90
CA TYR A 218 15.37 9.55 -15.67
C TYR A 218 16.31 8.79 -14.71
N ASN A 219 16.09 7.49 -14.45
CA ASN A 219 16.88 6.69 -13.52
C ASN A 219 17.03 7.33 -12.12
N LEU A 220 15.97 7.98 -11.64
CA LEU A 220 15.90 8.71 -10.38
C LEU A 220 16.83 9.95 -10.31
N ASP A 221 17.43 10.36 -11.42
CA ASP A 221 18.15 11.64 -11.54
C ASP A 221 17.32 12.65 -12.36
N ALA A 222 16.12 12.92 -11.84
CA ALA A 222 15.13 13.73 -12.53
C ALA A 222 15.48 15.22 -12.53
N PRO A 223 15.05 15.99 -13.55
CA PRO A 223 15.24 17.44 -13.58
C PRO A 223 14.49 18.13 -12.43
N ILE A 224 14.92 19.35 -12.08
CA ILE A 224 14.44 20.07 -10.89
C ILE A 224 12.92 20.27 -10.86
N TRP A 225 12.28 20.49 -12.01
CA TRP A 225 10.83 20.67 -12.09
C TRP A 225 10.06 19.39 -11.75
N ILE A 226 10.62 18.19 -12.02
CA ILE A 226 10.05 16.91 -11.57
C ILE A 226 10.20 16.77 -10.06
N LYS A 227 11.37 17.12 -9.51
CA LYS A 227 11.61 17.12 -8.06
C LYS A 227 10.62 18.05 -7.33
N TRP A 228 10.34 19.23 -7.90
CA TRP A 228 9.29 20.11 -7.39
C TRP A 228 7.90 19.51 -7.53
N GLY A 229 7.56 18.96 -8.70
CA GLY A 229 6.26 18.35 -8.97
C GLY A 229 5.93 17.23 -7.99
N ILE A 230 6.85 16.28 -7.79
CA ILE A 230 6.68 15.17 -6.85
C ILE A 230 6.64 15.66 -5.39
N SER A 231 7.44 16.67 -5.03
CA SER A 231 7.46 17.20 -3.66
C SER A 231 6.16 17.93 -3.33
N ILE A 232 5.69 18.84 -4.19
CA ILE A 232 4.48 19.64 -3.97
C ILE A 232 3.24 18.74 -3.91
N SER A 233 3.10 17.83 -4.88
CA SER A 233 1.98 16.89 -4.89
C SER A 233 2.03 15.91 -3.71
N GLY A 234 3.23 15.44 -3.33
CA GLY A 234 3.43 14.56 -2.17
C GLY A 234 3.09 15.24 -0.85
N ILE A 235 3.55 16.48 -0.64
CA ILE A 235 3.22 17.30 0.53
C ILE A 235 1.70 17.52 0.62
N TYR A 236 1.05 17.86 -0.49
CA TYR A 236 -0.41 17.99 -0.51
C TYR A 236 -1.09 16.70 -0.03
N ILE A 237 -0.74 15.54 -0.60
CA ILE A 237 -1.35 14.25 -0.27
C ILE A 237 -1.10 13.88 1.19
N TYR A 238 0.10 14.19 1.70
CA TYR A 238 0.50 13.93 3.08
C TYR A 238 -0.33 14.74 4.10
N PHE A 239 -0.62 16.02 3.81
CA PHE A 239 -1.27 16.91 4.78
C PHE A 239 -2.77 17.13 4.57
N ILE A 240 -3.33 16.87 3.38
CA ILE A 240 -4.73 17.20 3.09
C ILE A 240 -5.72 16.49 4.01
N GLY A 241 -5.42 15.27 4.48
CA GLY A 241 -6.25 14.58 5.46
C GLY A 241 -6.36 15.35 6.78
N ALA A 242 -5.24 15.86 7.31
CA ALA A 242 -5.20 16.65 8.53
C ALA A 242 -5.95 17.99 8.36
N ILE A 243 -5.79 18.63 7.19
CA ILE A 243 -6.54 19.85 6.86
C ILE A 243 -8.05 19.57 6.86
N MET A 244 -8.49 18.48 6.24
CA MET A 244 -9.90 18.08 6.19
C MET A 244 -10.47 17.68 7.55
N GLN A 245 -9.61 17.27 8.49
CA GLN A 245 -9.95 17.03 9.89
C GLN A 245 -10.13 18.34 10.66
N CYS A 246 -9.25 19.32 10.47
CA CYS A 246 -9.37 20.66 11.06
C CYS A 246 -10.56 21.46 10.50
N PHE A 247 -10.95 21.20 9.25
CA PHE A 247 -12.09 21.82 8.58
C PHE A 247 -13.12 20.75 8.16
N PRO A 248 -13.98 20.26 9.09
CA PRO A 248 -14.89 19.13 8.84
C PRO A 248 -15.90 19.34 7.70
N HIS A 249 -16.24 20.60 7.39
CA HIS A 249 -17.16 20.95 6.31
C HIS A 249 -16.49 20.97 4.93
N LEU A 250 -15.16 20.97 4.86
CA LEU A 250 -14.42 21.12 3.60
C LEU A 250 -14.70 19.96 2.65
N GLY A 251 -15.34 20.24 1.50
CA GLY A 251 -15.65 19.24 0.48
C GLY A 251 -16.65 18.16 0.92
N ARG A 252 -17.34 18.35 2.05
CA ARG A 252 -18.46 17.52 2.48
C ARG A 252 -19.65 17.84 1.58
N LYS A 253 -20.25 16.81 0.97
CA LYS A 253 -21.52 16.96 0.26
C LYS A 253 -22.63 16.64 1.26
N ASP A 254 -23.66 17.46 1.34
CA ASP A 254 -24.76 17.35 2.32
C ASP A 254 -25.58 16.05 2.20
N ASN A 255 -25.32 15.25 1.16
CA ASN A 255 -26.02 14.00 0.85
C ASN A 255 -25.21 12.72 1.18
N LEU A 256 -24.18 12.81 2.01
CA LEU A 256 -23.51 11.62 2.57
C LEU A 256 -23.99 11.43 4.02
N PRO A 257 -24.50 10.24 4.40
CA PRO A 257 -24.94 9.97 5.77
C PRO A 257 -23.81 10.15 6.80
#